data_AF-A0A930T8I9-F1
#
_entry.id   AF-A0A930T8I9-F1
#
_cell.length_a   1.000
_cell.length_b   1.000
_cell.length_c   1.000
_cell.angle_alpha   90.00
_cell.angle_beta   90.00
_cell.angle_gamma   90.00
#
_symmetry.space_group_name_H-M   'P 1'
#
loop_
_entity.id
_entity.type
_entity.pdbx_description
1 polymer ?
#
loop_
_entity_poly.entity_id
_entity_poly.type
_entity_poly.pdbx_seq_one_letter_code
_entity_poly.pdbx_strand_id
1 'polypeptide(L)'
;MKRIGVIGGGQLAWMMGGAARKLGLELVVQTPSSHDPAVALLNSNGSHKIKTQQYLIEQSQQKLFSTTETPVKEFVNFIQARVDDAVATVQLAKNSDVITFENEFVDLEALSALAERGVCFRPSLEALAPLLDKYHQRCFLRDVGLPVPKFTAFDLKADNKNSTFRYQYDFPIVLKARRHGYDGQGTYIIRNEQDWQKVTEKLEHGRFKVSNTDFLIEEFIPFKYELAVIAARSVDAEVVIYPVVETQQEQQVCRRVIVPANISTQVAAKVEKIAKTVLNSLDAVGVFGIELFLTADDNILINEVAPRTHNSGHFSIDACETSQFEQHLRAICGLPLGSTALKSPGAVMVNLLGYENGNSDYQQKRNLIEQIANAHLHWYGKIESRPGRKLGHVTILLDNNSRDHALNVAHQVEQIWYPNQN
;
A
#
# COMPACT_ATOMS: atom_id res chain seq x y z
N MET A 1 0.90 20.98 18.67
CA MET A 1 0.87 19.57 18.23
C MET A 1 1.06 19.57 16.72
N LYS A 2 1.90 18.70 16.16
CA LYS A 2 2.07 18.64 14.69
C LYS A 2 0.88 17.89 14.09
N ARG A 3 0.29 18.46 13.05
CA ARG A 3 -0.91 17.96 12.35
C ARG A 3 -0.51 17.35 11.02
N ILE A 4 -0.98 16.14 10.76
CA ILE A 4 -0.65 15.36 9.57
C ILE A 4 -1.92 15.19 8.74
N GLY A 5 -1.89 15.68 7.52
CA GLY A 5 -2.91 15.43 6.53
C GLY A 5 -2.67 14.07 5.87
N VAL A 6 -3.71 13.26 5.72
CA VAL A 6 -3.63 11.97 5.02
C VAL A 6 -4.65 11.97 3.89
N ILE A 7 -4.18 11.79 2.66
CA ILE A 7 -5.05 11.58 1.49
C ILE A 7 -5.38 10.09 1.40
N GLY A 8 -6.65 9.75 1.63
CA GLY A 8 -7.20 8.40 1.72
C GLY A 8 -7.47 7.97 3.17
N GLY A 9 -8.65 7.38 3.42
CA GLY A 9 -9.12 6.96 4.75
C GLY A 9 -9.20 5.45 4.97
N GLY A 10 -8.53 4.66 4.14
CA GLY A 10 -8.50 3.20 4.23
C GLY A 10 -7.87 2.65 5.51
N GLN A 11 -7.66 1.32 5.55
CA GLN A 11 -7.09 0.66 6.73
C GLN A 11 -5.67 1.12 7.07
N LEU A 12 -4.90 1.56 6.07
CA LEU A 12 -3.53 2.03 6.30
C LEU A 12 -3.54 3.37 7.06
N ALA A 13 -4.43 4.29 6.69
CA ALA A 13 -4.67 5.53 7.45
C ALA A 13 -5.22 5.24 8.85
N TRP A 14 -6.09 4.24 9.01
CA TRP A 14 -6.57 3.81 10.33
C TRP A 14 -5.43 3.33 11.24
N MET A 15 -4.52 2.49 10.73
CA MET A 15 -3.33 2.05 11.48
C MET A 15 -2.35 3.20 11.77
N MET A 16 -2.18 4.15 10.82
CA MET A 16 -1.44 5.39 11.09
C MET A 16 -2.04 6.18 12.25
N GLY A 17 -3.36 6.26 12.35
CA GLY A 17 -4.02 6.96 13.46
C GLY A 17 -3.73 6.34 14.83
N GLY A 18 -3.61 5.01 14.90
CA GLY A 18 -3.15 4.33 16.11
C GLY A 18 -1.75 4.76 16.53
N ALA A 19 -0.81 4.79 15.58
CA ALA A 19 0.56 5.22 15.79
C ALA A 19 0.69 6.72 16.11
N ALA A 20 -0.12 7.57 15.46
CA ALA A 20 -0.14 9.02 15.67
C ALA A 20 -0.48 9.36 17.12
N ARG A 21 -1.48 8.68 17.71
CA ARG A 21 -1.84 8.86 19.13
C ARG A 21 -0.67 8.56 20.07
N LYS A 22 0.08 7.49 19.81
CA LYS A 22 1.27 7.13 20.60
C LYS A 22 2.37 8.20 20.54
N LEU A 23 2.48 8.89 19.40
CA LEU A 23 3.46 9.96 19.17
C LEU A 23 2.96 11.35 19.57
N GLY A 24 1.71 11.49 20.04
CA GLY A 24 1.10 12.79 20.32
C GLY A 24 0.96 13.65 19.07
N LEU A 25 0.59 13.03 17.94
CA LEU A 25 0.32 13.69 16.65
C LEU A 25 -1.19 13.69 16.36
N GLU A 26 -1.64 14.72 15.63
CA GLU A 26 -3.02 14.81 15.14
C GLU A 26 -3.10 14.39 13.67
N LEU A 27 -4.10 13.59 13.30
CA LEU A 27 -4.39 13.26 11.90
C LEU A 27 -5.65 14.00 11.42
N VAL A 28 -5.58 14.51 10.20
CA VAL A 28 -6.73 14.99 9.43
C VAL A 28 -6.80 14.16 8.15
N VAL A 29 -7.96 13.62 7.81
CA VAL A 29 -8.09 12.67 6.70
C VAL A 29 -8.98 13.23 5.58
N GLN A 30 -8.52 13.19 4.34
CA GLN A 30 -9.36 13.40 3.14
C GLN A 30 -9.80 12.03 2.61
N THR A 31 -11.10 11.75 2.56
CA THR A 31 -11.59 10.42 2.15
C THR A 31 -12.99 10.46 1.54
N PRO A 32 -13.32 9.60 0.56
CA PRO A 32 -14.60 9.69 -0.16
C PRO A 32 -15.81 9.30 0.70
N SER A 33 -15.62 8.45 1.72
CA SER A 33 -16.71 7.92 2.54
C SER A 33 -16.52 8.21 4.03
N SER A 34 -17.57 8.68 4.68
CA SER A 34 -17.64 8.79 6.14
C SER A 34 -17.62 7.44 6.87
N HIS A 35 -17.72 6.33 6.13
CA HIS A 35 -17.63 4.97 6.64
C HIS A 35 -16.25 4.34 6.41
N ASP A 36 -15.30 5.09 5.85
CA ASP A 36 -13.94 4.59 5.67
C ASP A 36 -13.26 4.34 7.03
N PRO A 37 -12.42 3.29 7.16
CA PRO A 37 -11.88 2.84 8.44
C PRO A 37 -11.28 3.95 9.31
N ALA A 38 -10.51 4.88 8.72
CA ALA A 38 -9.85 5.94 9.46
C ALA A 38 -10.82 6.93 10.11
N VAL A 39 -12.02 7.14 9.52
CA VAL A 39 -13.03 8.06 10.06
C VAL A 39 -13.58 7.56 11.40
N ALA A 40 -13.76 6.25 11.54
CA ALA A 40 -14.23 5.65 12.79
C ALA A 40 -13.30 5.97 13.98
N LEU A 41 -11.98 5.94 13.73
CA LEU A 41 -10.98 6.26 14.74
C LEU A 41 -11.07 7.72 15.18
N LEU A 42 -11.19 8.64 14.21
CA LEU A 42 -11.25 10.07 14.44
C LEU A 42 -12.49 10.50 15.22
N ASN A 43 -13.61 9.78 15.04
CA ASN A 43 -14.86 10.03 15.76
C ASN A 43 -14.85 9.50 17.20
N SER A 44 -14.02 8.50 17.51
CA SER A 44 -13.91 7.93 18.86
C SER A 44 -13.17 8.85 19.86
N ASN A 45 -12.48 9.90 19.38
CA ASN A 45 -11.69 10.84 20.18
C ASN A 45 -12.53 11.91 20.93
N GLY A 46 -13.68 11.52 21.49
CA GLY A 46 -14.65 12.44 22.11
C GLY A 46 -14.06 13.41 23.14
N SER A 47 -13.93 14.68 22.76
CA SER A 47 -14.02 15.85 23.66
C SER A 47 -14.67 17.08 23.01
N HIS A 48 -15.05 17.03 21.73
CA HIS A 48 -16.00 17.95 21.14
C HIS A 48 -16.97 17.16 20.25
N LYS A 49 -18.28 17.24 20.55
CA LYS A 49 -19.32 16.82 19.62
C LYS A 49 -19.15 17.63 18.33
N ILE A 50 -18.60 17.03 17.28
CA ILE A 50 -18.48 17.67 15.97
C ILE A 50 -19.71 17.29 15.15
N LYS A 51 -20.43 18.30 14.69
CA LYS A 51 -21.50 18.19 13.69
C LYS A 51 -20.85 17.86 12.35
N THR A 52 -21.34 16.81 11.70
CA THR A 52 -20.99 16.46 10.31
C THR A 52 -21.31 17.65 9.41
N GLN A 53 -20.30 18.36 8.92
CA GLN A 53 -20.50 19.44 7.95
C GLN A 53 -20.65 18.81 6.57
N GLN A 54 -21.88 18.43 6.25
CA GLN A 54 -22.33 18.19 4.89
C GLN A 54 -22.34 19.56 4.19
N TYR A 55 -21.16 20.04 3.80
CA TYR A 55 -20.96 21.40 3.28
C TYR A 55 -21.49 21.49 1.84
N LEU A 56 -22.68 22.08 1.73
CA LEU A 56 -22.98 23.18 0.81
C LEU A 56 -22.28 23.10 -0.56
N ILE A 57 -22.82 22.26 -1.44
CA ILE A 57 -22.70 22.41 -2.90
C ILE A 57 -23.58 23.56 -3.43
N GLU A 58 -24.36 24.24 -2.57
CA GLU A 58 -25.32 25.28 -3.01
C GLU A 58 -24.97 26.74 -2.70
N GLN A 59 -23.78 27.09 -2.17
CA GLN A 59 -23.47 28.50 -1.85
C GLN A 59 -22.14 29.05 -2.39
N SER A 60 -21.71 28.63 -3.57
CA SER A 60 -20.64 29.31 -4.31
C SER A 60 -21.17 30.22 -5.43
N GLN A 61 -22.20 31.02 -5.14
CA GLN A 61 -22.47 32.28 -5.85
C GLN A 61 -22.92 33.34 -4.84
N GLN A 62 -22.08 34.38 -4.67
CA GLN A 62 -22.27 35.60 -3.87
C GLN A 62 -22.11 35.52 -2.34
N LYS A 63 -20.92 35.90 -1.85
CA LYS A 63 -20.71 37.16 -1.10
C LYS A 63 -19.26 37.32 -0.68
N LEU A 64 -18.62 38.34 -1.27
CA LEU A 64 -17.39 38.93 -0.76
C LEU A 64 -17.74 39.98 0.32
N PHE A 65 -16.98 39.95 1.42
CA PHE A 65 -16.76 40.96 2.46
C PHE A 65 -17.81 41.20 3.57
N SER A 66 -17.24 41.46 4.77
CA SER A 66 -17.81 41.82 6.09
C SER A 66 -18.28 40.64 6.96
N THR A 67 -17.96 40.50 8.25
CA THR A 67 -17.24 41.31 9.27
C THR A 67 -16.97 40.42 10.50
N THR A 68 -15.82 40.63 11.14
CA THR A 68 -15.54 40.48 12.59
C THR A 68 -16.35 39.47 13.41
N GLU A 69 -15.96 38.20 13.35
CA GLU A 69 -16.02 37.28 14.50
C GLU A 69 -14.67 36.55 14.54
N THR A 70 -14.03 36.50 15.71
CA THR A 70 -12.86 35.66 15.94
C THR A 70 -13.30 34.21 15.66
N PRO A 71 -12.75 33.51 14.65
CA PRO A 71 -13.24 32.18 14.34
C PRO A 71 -12.86 31.28 15.52
N VAL A 72 -13.86 30.74 16.21
CA VAL A 72 -13.68 29.48 16.92
C VAL A 72 -13.16 28.52 15.86
N LYS A 73 -11.90 28.07 15.96
CA LYS A 73 -11.36 27.06 15.06
C LYS A 73 -12.20 25.80 15.23
N GLU A 74 -13.20 25.62 14.38
CA GLU A 74 -13.91 24.35 14.25
C GLU A 74 -12.87 23.31 13.79
N PHE A 75 -12.64 22.31 14.64
CA PHE A 75 -11.72 21.22 14.33
C PHE A 75 -12.38 20.29 13.31
N VAL A 76 -11.88 20.30 12.08
CA VAL A 76 -12.28 19.35 11.05
C VAL A 76 -11.31 18.18 11.08
N ASN A 77 -11.75 17.05 11.63
CA ASN A 77 -10.91 15.83 11.70
C ASN A 77 -10.92 15.04 10.38
N PHE A 78 -11.93 15.22 9.52
CA PHE A 78 -11.95 14.64 8.18
C PHE A 78 -12.66 15.52 7.15
N ILE A 79 -12.23 15.40 5.90
CA ILE A 79 -12.77 16.10 4.73
C ILE A 79 -13.35 15.04 3.80
N GLN A 80 -14.67 15.04 3.61
CA GLN A 80 -15.32 14.08 2.74
C GLN A 80 -15.17 14.48 1.27
N ALA A 81 -14.17 13.92 0.60
CA ALA A 81 -13.89 14.17 -0.81
C ALA A 81 -13.08 13.01 -1.41
N ARG A 82 -13.08 12.91 -2.74
CA ARG A 82 -12.27 11.89 -3.42
C ARG A 82 -10.78 12.15 -3.20
N VAL A 83 -9.97 11.10 -3.32
CA VAL A 83 -8.51 11.18 -3.15
C VAL A 83 -7.80 12.00 -4.23
N ASP A 84 -8.43 12.16 -5.40
CA ASP A 84 -7.98 12.96 -6.54
C ASP A 84 -8.55 14.40 -6.54
N ASP A 85 -9.29 14.80 -5.50
CA ASP A 85 -9.85 16.14 -5.37
C ASP A 85 -8.85 17.13 -4.75
N ALA A 86 -8.12 17.85 -5.61
CA ALA A 86 -7.16 18.86 -5.17
C ALA A 86 -7.80 20.09 -4.49
N VAL A 87 -9.07 20.40 -4.79
CA VAL A 87 -9.79 21.50 -4.12
C VAL A 87 -10.03 21.14 -2.65
N ALA A 88 -10.42 19.90 -2.38
CA ALA A 88 -10.49 19.38 -1.02
C ALA A 88 -9.10 19.34 -0.35
N THR A 89 -8.04 19.03 -1.10
CA THR A 89 -6.67 19.02 -0.57
C THR A 89 -6.22 20.42 -0.12
N VAL A 90 -6.73 21.52 -0.69
CA VAL A 90 -6.51 22.87 -0.15
C VAL A 90 -7.00 22.97 1.30
N GLN A 91 -8.16 22.39 1.62
CA GLN A 91 -8.68 22.40 2.98
C GLN A 91 -7.86 21.49 3.89
N LEU A 92 -7.38 20.35 3.38
CA LEU A 92 -6.48 19.46 4.11
C LEU A 92 -5.18 20.20 4.48
N ALA A 93 -4.60 20.93 3.52
CA ALA A 93 -3.38 21.70 3.71
C ALA A 93 -3.52 22.81 4.76
N LYS A 94 -4.65 23.52 4.82
CA LYS A 94 -4.90 24.52 5.86
C LYS A 94 -4.92 23.93 7.28
N ASN A 95 -5.23 22.65 7.40
CA ASN A 95 -5.38 21.95 8.66
C ASN A 95 -4.19 21.04 9.01
N SER A 96 -3.13 21.04 8.20
CA SER A 96 -2.00 20.12 8.33
C SER A 96 -0.67 20.84 8.16
N ASP A 97 0.36 20.38 8.86
CA ASP A 97 1.73 20.88 8.70
C ASP A 97 2.51 20.08 7.64
N VAL A 98 2.08 18.84 7.38
CA VAL A 98 2.59 17.95 6.33
C VAL A 98 1.45 17.07 5.82
N ILE A 99 1.43 16.76 4.53
CA ILE A 99 0.47 15.84 3.90
C ILE A 99 1.20 14.58 3.44
N THR A 100 0.64 13.42 3.74
CA THR A 100 1.07 12.11 3.25
C THR A 100 -0.08 11.37 2.56
N PHE A 101 0.23 10.22 1.97
CA PHE A 101 -0.64 9.45 1.09
C PHE A 101 -0.90 8.06 1.66
N GLU A 102 -2.17 7.67 1.67
CA GLU A 102 -2.61 6.32 2.02
C GLU A 102 -2.58 5.37 0.81
N ASN A 103 -2.75 5.92 -0.39
CA ASN A 103 -2.74 5.20 -1.66
C ASN A 103 -2.19 6.08 -2.80
N GLU A 104 -1.94 5.45 -3.94
CA GLU A 104 -1.29 6.03 -5.12
C GLU A 104 -2.27 6.69 -6.11
N PHE A 105 -3.57 6.81 -5.79
CA PHE A 105 -4.60 7.27 -6.73
C PHE A 105 -4.82 8.79 -6.69
N VAL A 106 -3.73 9.56 -6.72
CA VAL A 106 -3.75 11.02 -6.63
C VAL A 106 -3.54 11.70 -7.99
N ASP A 107 -4.05 12.93 -8.12
CA ASP A 107 -3.81 13.80 -9.26
C ASP A 107 -2.54 14.63 -9.03
N LEU A 108 -1.40 14.16 -9.54
CA LEU A 108 -0.12 14.86 -9.37
C LEU A 108 -0.09 16.24 -10.00
N GLU A 109 -0.76 16.43 -11.15
CA GLU A 109 -0.77 17.71 -11.85
C GLU A 109 -1.49 18.76 -10.99
N ALA A 110 -2.66 18.40 -10.47
CA ALA A 110 -3.42 19.29 -9.61
C ALA A 110 -2.72 19.54 -8.26
N LEU A 111 -2.03 18.55 -7.69
CA LEU A 111 -1.27 18.72 -6.44
C LEU A 111 0.01 19.55 -6.61
N SER A 112 0.62 19.57 -7.80
CA SER A 112 1.85 20.33 -8.07
C SER A 112 1.66 21.83 -7.82
N ALA A 113 0.50 22.38 -8.21
CA ALA A 113 0.14 23.77 -7.93
C ALA A 113 0.03 24.09 -6.42
N LEU A 114 -0.24 23.09 -5.58
CA LEU A 114 -0.23 23.24 -4.12
C LEU A 114 1.19 23.19 -3.56
N ALA A 115 2.03 22.30 -4.08
CA ALA A 115 3.42 22.20 -3.69
C ALA A 115 4.18 23.51 -3.98
N GLU A 116 3.95 24.13 -5.14
CA GLU A 116 4.50 25.45 -5.51
C GLU A 116 4.08 26.58 -4.55
N ARG A 117 2.91 26.44 -3.90
CA ARG A 117 2.41 27.37 -2.89
C ARG A 117 2.90 27.06 -1.48
N GLY A 118 3.85 26.13 -1.33
CA GLY A 118 4.49 25.78 -0.07
C GLY A 118 3.79 24.68 0.73
N VAL A 119 2.82 23.96 0.15
CA VAL A 119 2.24 22.78 0.81
C VAL A 119 3.28 21.67 0.87
N CYS A 120 3.57 21.17 2.08
CA CYS A 120 4.56 20.14 2.29
C CYS A 120 3.97 18.74 2.08
N PHE A 121 4.29 18.10 0.96
CA PHE A 121 3.99 16.68 0.71
C PHE A 121 5.18 15.80 1.08
N ARG A 122 4.91 14.68 1.77
CA ARG A 122 5.90 13.65 2.11
C ARG A 122 5.32 12.25 1.89
N PRO A 123 5.89 11.43 0.98
CA PRO A 123 6.99 11.76 0.06
C PRO A 123 6.65 12.96 -0.84
N SER A 124 7.68 13.60 -1.40
CA SER A 124 7.45 14.70 -2.34
C SER A 124 6.73 14.19 -3.59
N LEU A 125 6.09 15.09 -4.34
CA LEU A 125 5.38 14.70 -5.56
C LEU A 125 6.36 14.18 -6.62
N GLU A 126 7.59 14.68 -6.63
CA GLU A 126 8.69 14.22 -7.50
C GLU A 126 9.10 12.79 -7.17
N ALA A 127 9.22 12.46 -5.87
CA ALA A 127 9.51 11.10 -5.41
C ALA A 127 8.35 10.13 -5.70
N LEU A 128 7.11 10.64 -5.72
CA LEU A 128 5.91 9.85 -6.00
C LEU A 128 5.72 9.59 -7.50
N ALA A 129 6.05 10.57 -8.35
CA ALA A 129 5.79 10.58 -9.78
C ALA A 129 6.21 9.32 -10.55
N PRO A 130 7.44 8.78 -10.43
CA PRO A 130 7.83 7.59 -11.17
C PRO A 130 7.09 6.34 -10.71
N LEU A 131 6.46 6.35 -9.53
CA LEU A 131 5.87 5.17 -8.92
C LEU A 131 4.37 5.00 -9.22
N LEU A 132 3.70 6.03 -9.73
CA LEU A 132 2.27 5.99 -10.04
C LEU A 132 1.92 5.25 -11.35
N ASP A 133 2.92 4.98 -12.18
CA ASP A 133 2.80 4.29 -13.46
C ASP A 133 3.83 3.16 -13.52
N LYS A 134 3.38 1.91 -13.67
CA LYS A 134 4.26 0.74 -13.65
C LYS A 134 5.34 0.76 -14.73
N TYR A 135 5.08 1.35 -15.90
CA TYR A 135 6.10 1.49 -16.95
C TYR A 135 7.14 2.54 -16.55
N HIS A 136 6.71 3.69 -16.04
CA HIS A 136 7.65 4.71 -15.54
C HIS A 136 8.46 4.19 -14.35
N GLN A 137 7.86 3.39 -13.48
CA GLN A 137 8.55 2.76 -12.35
C GLN A 137 9.63 1.80 -12.86
N ARG A 138 9.32 0.97 -13.85
CA ARG A 138 10.30 0.09 -14.51
C ARG A 138 11.44 0.87 -15.16
N CYS A 139 11.13 1.96 -15.88
CA CYS A 139 12.14 2.86 -16.45
C CYS A 139 13.04 3.45 -15.37
N PHE A 140 12.46 4.07 -14.33
CA PHE A 140 13.20 4.66 -13.22
C PHE A 140 14.15 3.65 -12.58
N LEU A 141 13.65 2.46 -12.22
CA LEU A 141 14.46 1.42 -11.59
C LEU A 141 15.61 0.94 -12.49
N ARG A 142 15.35 0.74 -13.79
CA ARG A 142 16.38 0.39 -14.77
C ARG A 142 17.44 1.49 -14.88
N ASP A 143 17.01 2.75 -14.97
CA ASP A 143 17.90 3.90 -15.20
C ASP A 143 18.81 4.17 -14.00
N VAL A 144 18.39 3.80 -12.78
CA VAL A 144 19.23 3.81 -11.56
C VAL A 144 20.01 2.50 -11.35
N GLY A 145 20.01 1.60 -12.34
CA GLY A 145 20.81 0.37 -12.34
C GLY A 145 20.29 -0.75 -11.44
N LEU A 146 18.98 -0.75 -11.12
CA LEU A 146 18.36 -1.79 -10.31
C LEU A 146 17.76 -2.91 -11.18
N PRO A 147 17.79 -4.17 -10.68
CA PRO A 147 17.31 -5.31 -11.44
C PRO A 147 15.79 -5.32 -11.53
N VAL A 148 15.26 -5.35 -12.75
CA VAL A 148 13.83 -5.48 -13.06
C VAL A 148 13.64 -6.50 -14.18
N PRO A 149 12.45 -7.14 -14.30
CA PRO A 149 12.12 -7.95 -15.46
C PRO A 149 12.30 -7.15 -16.76
N LYS A 150 12.67 -7.80 -17.87
CA LYS A 150 12.54 -7.21 -19.20
C LYS A 150 11.11 -6.76 -19.44
N PHE A 151 10.96 -5.55 -19.96
CA PHE A 151 9.65 -4.92 -20.12
C PHE A 151 9.61 -4.02 -21.36
N THR A 152 8.40 -3.85 -21.91
CA THR A 152 8.13 -2.87 -22.97
C THR A 152 6.74 -2.27 -22.79
N ALA A 153 6.55 -1.05 -23.27
CA ALA A 153 5.21 -0.46 -23.36
C ALA A 153 4.39 -1.19 -24.43
N PHE A 154 3.10 -1.36 -24.18
CA PHE A 154 2.20 -2.08 -25.09
C PHE A 154 0.89 -1.33 -25.27
N ASP A 155 0.61 -0.93 -26.51
CA ASP A 155 -0.68 -0.38 -26.93
C ASP A 155 -1.53 -1.51 -27.52
N LEU A 156 -2.56 -1.92 -26.78
CA LEU A 156 -3.47 -2.99 -27.19
C LEU A 156 -4.08 -2.78 -28.58
N LYS A 157 -4.40 -1.53 -28.98
CA LYS A 157 -5.03 -1.24 -30.27
C LYS A 157 -4.02 -1.20 -31.42
N ALA A 158 -2.87 -0.57 -31.18
CA ALA A 158 -1.86 -0.38 -32.22
C ALA A 158 -1.00 -1.64 -32.43
N ASP A 159 -0.58 -2.29 -31.35
CA ASP A 159 0.42 -3.36 -31.39
C ASP A 159 -0.19 -4.74 -31.67
N ASN A 160 -1.45 -4.97 -31.27
CA ASN A 160 -2.13 -6.26 -31.55
C ASN A 160 -2.26 -6.52 -33.07
N LYS A 161 -2.29 -5.46 -33.89
CA LYS A 161 -2.36 -5.56 -35.35
C LYS A 161 -1.02 -5.84 -36.02
N ASN A 162 0.10 -5.43 -35.40
CA ASN A 162 1.42 -5.49 -36.02
C ASN A 162 2.19 -6.79 -35.70
N SER A 163 1.76 -7.59 -34.73
CA SER A 163 2.30 -8.93 -34.36
C SER A 163 3.80 -9.01 -33.99
N THR A 164 4.59 -7.95 -34.18
CA THR A 164 6.05 -7.95 -34.03
C THR A 164 6.51 -8.00 -32.56
N PHE A 165 5.70 -7.52 -31.62
CA PHE A 165 6.03 -7.58 -30.19
C PHE A 165 6.17 -9.04 -29.70
N ARG A 166 5.49 -10.00 -30.33
CA ARG A 166 5.55 -11.43 -29.98
C ARG A 166 6.93 -12.05 -30.14
N TYR A 167 7.78 -11.46 -30.97
CA TYR A 167 9.15 -11.95 -31.17
C TYR A 167 10.12 -11.45 -30.09
N GLN A 168 9.69 -10.58 -29.18
CA GLN A 168 10.55 -10.03 -28.12
C GLN A 168 10.50 -10.87 -26.83
N TYR A 169 9.46 -11.68 -26.64
CA TYR A 169 9.23 -12.44 -25.41
C TYR A 169 8.76 -13.86 -25.71
N ASP A 170 9.35 -14.83 -25.00
CA ASP A 170 8.82 -16.18 -24.95
C ASP A 170 7.70 -16.26 -23.91
N PHE A 171 6.70 -17.11 -24.17
CA PHE A 171 5.70 -17.43 -23.16
C PHE A 171 6.31 -18.28 -22.03
N PRO A 172 5.85 -18.13 -20.77
CA PRO A 172 4.81 -17.21 -20.31
C PRO A 172 5.26 -15.73 -20.26
N ILE A 173 4.32 -14.81 -20.46
CA ILE A 173 4.51 -13.36 -20.29
C ILE A 173 3.49 -12.79 -19.30
N VAL A 174 3.74 -11.58 -18.81
CA VAL A 174 2.80 -10.85 -17.95
C VAL A 174 2.40 -9.55 -18.61
N LEU A 175 1.10 -9.35 -18.80
CA LEU A 175 0.51 -8.09 -19.26
C LEU A 175 -0.05 -7.34 -18.05
N LYS A 176 0.43 -6.12 -17.79
CA LYS A 176 -0.02 -5.29 -16.66
C LYS A 176 -0.58 -3.96 -17.14
N ALA A 177 -1.74 -3.56 -16.63
CA ALA A 177 -2.22 -2.19 -16.75
C ALA A 177 -1.22 -1.26 -16.04
N ARG A 178 -0.78 -0.19 -16.72
CA ARG A 178 0.24 0.71 -16.17
C ARG A 178 -0.21 1.46 -14.92
N ARG A 179 -1.51 1.77 -14.81
CA ARG A 179 -2.09 2.52 -13.69
C ARG A 179 -3.28 1.78 -13.11
N HIS A 180 -3.63 2.13 -11.87
CA HIS A 180 -4.85 1.67 -11.17
C HIS A 180 -4.99 0.15 -10.94
N GLY A 181 -4.02 -0.67 -11.34
CA GLY A 181 -3.99 -2.09 -11.00
C GLY A 181 -3.46 -2.33 -9.59
N TYR A 182 -4.18 -3.14 -8.80
CA TYR A 182 -3.86 -3.52 -7.42
C TYR A 182 -4.40 -4.93 -7.12
N ASP A 183 -3.75 -5.68 -6.22
CA ASP A 183 -4.19 -7.03 -5.79
C ASP A 183 -4.54 -7.94 -7.00
N GLY A 184 -3.67 -7.95 -8.02
CA GLY A 184 -3.84 -8.72 -9.27
C GLY A 184 -4.80 -8.12 -10.31
N GLN A 185 -5.60 -7.11 -9.95
CA GLN A 185 -6.47 -6.43 -10.92
C GLN A 185 -5.62 -5.70 -11.97
N GLY A 186 -5.92 -5.94 -13.24
CA GLY A 186 -5.15 -5.41 -14.36
C GLY A 186 -3.84 -6.16 -14.63
N THR A 187 -3.58 -7.29 -13.95
CA THR A 187 -2.45 -8.18 -14.24
C THR A 187 -2.95 -9.48 -14.86
N TYR A 188 -2.37 -9.86 -16.00
CA TYR A 188 -2.73 -11.05 -16.75
C TYR A 188 -1.47 -11.88 -17.00
N ILE A 189 -1.41 -13.09 -16.45
CA ILE A 189 -0.37 -14.07 -16.76
C ILE A 189 -0.83 -14.82 -18.02
N ILE A 190 -0.06 -14.70 -19.09
CA ILE A 190 -0.40 -15.24 -20.40
C ILE A 190 0.57 -16.40 -20.68
N ARG A 191 0.07 -17.64 -20.66
CA ARG A 191 0.93 -18.84 -20.70
C ARG A 191 1.24 -19.33 -22.09
N ASN A 192 0.44 -18.91 -23.07
CA ASN A 192 0.52 -19.35 -24.45
C ASN A 192 -0.32 -18.42 -25.34
N GLU A 193 -0.28 -18.68 -26.64
CA GLU A 193 -1.02 -17.92 -27.65
C GLU A 193 -2.54 -17.97 -27.48
N GLN A 194 -3.10 -19.07 -26.96
CA GLN A 194 -4.56 -19.16 -26.74
C GLN A 194 -4.99 -18.27 -25.59
N ASP A 195 -4.19 -18.19 -24.52
CA ASP A 195 -4.42 -17.26 -23.42
C ASP A 195 -4.30 -15.82 -23.90
N TRP A 196 -3.34 -15.53 -24.79
CA TRP A 196 -3.18 -14.21 -25.39
C TRP A 196 -4.46 -13.77 -26.08
N GLN A 197 -4.97 -14.59 -27.00
CA GLN A 197 -6.21 -14.30 -27.75
C GLN A 197 -7.39 -14.03 -26.81
N LYS A 198 -7.59 -14.89 -25.79
CA LYS A 198 -8.66 -14.71 -24.81
C LYS A 198 -8.54 -13.40 -24.02
N VAL A 199 -7.32 -13.06 -23.59
CA VAL A 199 -7.07 -11.83 -22.82
C VAL A 199 -7.28 -10.60 -23.71
N THR A 200 -6.75 -10.57 -24.92
CA THR A 200 -6.91 -9.43 -25.84
C THR A 200 -8.36 -9.25 -26.26
N GLU A 201 -9.07 -10.32 -26.62
CA GLU A 201 -10.50 -10.25 -26.96
C GLU A 201 -11.34 -9.71 -25.80
N LYS A 202 -11.07 -10.18 -24.58
CA LYS A 202 -11.74 -9.68 -23.36
C LYS A 202 -11.46 -8.21 -23.11
N LEU A 203 -10.24 -7.74 -23.38
CA LEU A 203 -9.86 -6.33 -23.19
C LEU A 203 -10.44 -5.44 -24.29
N GLU A 204 -10.52 -5.92 -25.53
CA GLU A 204 -11.10 -5.20 -26.68
C GLU A 204 -12.62 -5.04 -26.58
N HIS A 205 -13.33 -6.11 -26.16
CA HIS A 205 -14.79 -6.15 -26.07
C HIS A 205 -15.33 -5.88 -24.65
N GLY A 206 -14.44 -5.68 -23.69
CA GLY A 206 -14.80 -5.41 -22.30
C GLY A 206 -15.52 -4.07 -22.14
N ARG A 207 -16.29 -3.93 -21.06
CA ARG A 207 -16.89 -2.63 -20.63
C ARG A 207 -15.84 -1.56 -20.28
N PHE A 208 -14.56 -1.91 -20.29
CA PHE A 208 -13.44 -0.99 -20.17
C PHE A 208 -13.31 -0.23 -21.49
N LYS A 209 -13.91 0.98 -21.55
CA LYS A 209 -13.69 1.91 -22.67
C LYS A 209 -12.18 2.04 -22.88
N VAL A 210 -11.72 1.67 -24.07
CA VAL A 210 -10.30 1.59 -24.47
C VAL A 210 -9.66 2.99 -24.64
N SER A 211 -9.72 3.79 -23.58
CA SER A 211 -8.96 5.01 -23.39
C SER A 211 -8.60 5.09 -21.91
N ASN A 212 -7.30 4.94 -21.62
CA ASN A 212 -6.56 5.42 -20.43
C ASN A 212 -5.81 4.40 -19.56
N THR A 213 -5.56 3.17 -20.01
CA THR A 213 -4.46 2.38 -19.42
C THR A 213 -3.69 1.68 -20.52
N ASP A 214 -2.70 2.38 -21.07
CA ASP A 214 -1.58 1.76 -21.76
C ASP A 214 -1.07 0.60 -20.91
N PHE A 215 -0.78 -0.53 -21.52
CA PHE A 215 -0.26 -1.69 -20.82
C PHE A 215 1.26 -1.67 -20.84
N LEU A 216 1.86 -2.50 -19.99
CA LEU A 216 3.22 -2.97 -20.18
C LEU A 216 3.19 -4.49 -20.31
N ILE A 217 4.04 -5.02 -21.18
CA ILE A 217 4.36 -6.44 -21.23
C ILE A 217 5.71 -6.62 -20.55
N GLU A 218 5.81 -7.63 -19.71
CA GLU A 218 7.07 -8.04 -19.10
C GLU A 218 7.27 -9.56 -19.20
N GLU A 219 8.53 -9.98 -19.15
CA GLU A 219 8.86 -11.40 -19.05
C GLU A 219 8.31 -11.99 -17.74
N PHE A 220 7.83 -13.22 -17.79
CA PHE A 220 7.47 -13.94 -16.58
C PHE A 220 8.73 -14.41 -15.84
N ILE A 221 8.84 -14.08 -14.57
CA ILE A 221 9.99 -14.48 -13.74
C ILE A 221 9.69 -15.83 -13.07
N PRO A 222 10.45 -16.90 -13.36
CA PRO A 222 10.36 -18.16 -12.62
C PRO A 222 11.06 -18.01 -11.26
N PHE A 223 10.36 -17.44 -10.28
CA PHE A 223 10.88 -17.24 -8.94
C PHE A 223 10.72 -18.48 -8.05
N LYS A 224 11.65 -18.63 -7.10
CA LYS A 224 11.59 -19.59 -5.98
C LYS A 224 10.76 -19.03 -4.82
N TYR A 225 10.93 -17.75 -4.51
CA TYR A 225 10.18 -17.04 -3.47
C TYR A 225 9.78 -15.63 -3.94
N GLU A 226 8.59 -15.19 -3.54
CA GLU A 226 8.27 -13.76 -3.50
C GLU A 226 8.75 -13.23 -2.15
N LEU A 227 9.52 -12.15 -2.20
CA LEU A 227 10.02 -11.45 -1.01
C LEU A 227 9.44 -10.04 -0.98
N ALA A 228 9.40 -9.46 0.21
CA ALA A 228 9.24 -8.02 0.35
C ALA A 228 10.15 -7.46 1.43
N VAL A 229 10.45 -6.18 1.34
CA VAL A 229 11.13 -5.43 2.39
C VAL A 229 10.45 -4.09 2.58
N ILE A 230 10.34 -3.68 3.84
CA ILE A 230 9.89 -2.33 4.20
C ILE A 230 11.14 -1.51 4.51
N ALA A 231 11.22 -0.31 3.94
CA ALA A 231 12.30 0.62 4.22
C ALA A 231 11.73 2.00 4.52
N ALA A 232 12.39 2.72 5.41
CA ALA A 232 12.06 4.10 5.73
C ALA A 232 13.26 5.01 5.49
N ARG A 233 13.01 6.21 4.98
CA ARG A 233 14.02 7.27 4.88
C ARG A 233 13.51 8.55 5.53
N SER A 234 14.30 9.13 6.42
CA SER A 234 13.97 10.38 7.11
C SER A 234 14.25 11.61 6.24
N VAL A 235 13.84 12.78 6.74
CA VAL A 235 14.21 14.08 6.16
C VAL A 235 15.70 14.36 6.18
N ASP A 236 16.45 13.69 7.06
CA ASP A 236 17.89 13.82 7.22
C ASP A 236 18.65 12.72 6.44
N ALA A 237 17.97 12.05 5.51
CA ALA A 237 18.48 10.95 4.70
C ALA A 237 18.92 9.69 5.48
N GLU A 238 18.57 9.58 6.76
CA GLU A 238 18.75 8.34 7.52
C GLU A 238 17.85 7.25 6.92
N VAL A 239 18.39 6.07 6.64
CA VAL A 239 17.65 4.92 6.12
C VAL A 239 17.66 3.79 7.14
N VAL A 240 16.47 3.31 7.52
CA VAL A 240 16.31 2.07 8.28
C VAL A 240 15.49 1.06 7.50
N ILE A 241 15.82 -0.22 7.65
CA ILE A 241 15.27 -1.30 6.85
C ILE A 241 14.75 -2.39 7.79
N TYR A 242 13.55 -2.86 7.53
CA TYR A 242 12.92 -3.95 8.26
C TYR A 242 13.50 -5.30 7.83
N PRO A 243 13.38 -6.34 8.67
CA PRO A 243 13.68 -7.71 8.25
C PRO A 243 12.96 -8.06 6.94
N VAL A 244 13.68 -8.73 6.03
CA VAL A 244 13.10 -9.21 4.77
C VAL A 244 12.05 -10.27 5.10
N VAL A 245 10.93 -10.23 4.38
CA VAL A 245 9.82 -11.16 4.55
C VAL A 245 9.63 -12.02 3.31
N GLU A 246 9.20 -13.26 3.49
CA GLU A 246 8.61 -14.06 2.41
C GLU A 246 7.13 -13.71 2.34
N THR A 247 6.63 -13.41 1.14
CA THR A 247 5.21 -13.21 0.88
C THR A 247 4.66 -14.41 0.11
N GLN A 248 3.44 -14.84 0.43
CA GLN A 248 2.74 -15.86 -0.33
C GLN A 248 1.39 -15.34 -0.79
N GLN A 249 1.19 -15.38 -2.10
CA GLN A 249 0.07 -14.82 -2.81
C GLN A 249 -0.88 -15.96 -3.18
N GLU A 250 -2.19 -15.74 -3.03
CA GLU A 250 -3.22 -16.64 -3.55
C GLU A 250 -4.12 -15.83 -4.48
N GLN A 251 -4.30 -16.29 -5.72
CA GLN A 251 -5.03 -15.55 -6.76
C GLN A 251 -4.53 -14.09 -6.91
N GLN A 252 -3.21 -13.88 -6.83
CA GLN A 252 -2.55 -12.56 -6.92
C GLN A 252 -2.87 -11.58 -5.77
N VAL A 253 -3.43 -12.07 -4.66
CA VAL A 253 -3.62 -11.31 -3.42
C VAL A 253 -2.69 -11.86 -2.34
N CYS A 254 -1.96 -10.99 -1.65
CA CYS A 254 -1.13 -11.41 -0.51
C CYS A 254 -1.99 -12.14 0.54
N ARG A 255 -1.64 -13.39 0.82
CA ARG A 255 -2.32 -14.26 1.78
C ARG A 255 -1.55 -14.34 3.08
N ARG A 256 -0.23 -14.55 2.99
CA ARG A 256 0.67 -14.80 4.14
C ARG A 256 1.94 -13.98 3.99
N VAL A 257 2.50 -13.61 5.14
CA VAL A 257 3.81 -12.97 5.26
C VAL A 257 4.57 -13.68 6.38
N ILE A 258 5.76 -14.16 6.09
CA ILE A 258 6.61 -14.89 7.02
C ILE A 258 7.88 -14.07 7.27
N VAL A 259 8.21 -13.84 8.54
CA VAL A 259 9.36 -13.03 8.94
C VAL A 259 10.17 -13.75 10.04
N PRO A 260 11.52 -13.77 9.96
CA PRO A 260 12.32 -13.40 8.79
C PRO A 260 12.13 -14.37 7.62
N ALA A 261 12.39 -13.92 6.40
CA ALA A 261 12.47 -14.78 5.22
C ALA A 261 13.60 -15.82 5.40
N ASN A 262 13.38 -17.06 4.96
CA ASN A 262 14.40 -18.11 4.99
C ASN A 262 15.37 -17.97 3.80
N ILE A 263 16.25 -16.98 3.87
CA ILE A 263 17.21 -16.60 2.83
C ILE A 263 18.63 -16.53 3.37
N SER A 264 19.62 -16.63 2.48
CA SER A 264 21.03 -16.46 2.85
C SER A 264 21.35 -15.00 3.23
N THR A 265 22.41 -14.80 4.01
CA THR A 265 22.87 -13.46 4.39
C THR A 265 23.29 -12.62 3.19
N GLN A 266 23.80 -13.27 2.13
CA GLN A 266 24.14 -12.61 0.87
C GLN A 266 22.90 -12.09 0.15
N VAL A 267 21.81 -12.85 0.12
CA VAL A 267 20.54 -12.40 -0.46
C VAL A 267 19.95 -11.25 0.37
N ALA A 268 19.97 -11.35 1.70
CA ALA A 268 19.51 -10.27 2.57
C ALA A 268 20.29 -8.96 2.32
N ALA A 269 21.62 -9.04 2.20
CA ALA A 269 22.47 -7.89 1.89
C ALA A 269 22.18 -7.28 0.50
N LYS A 270 21.87 -8.11 -0.52
CA LYS A 270 21.43 -7.62 -1.84
C LYS A 270 20.12 -6.84 -1.73
N VAL A 271 19.14 -7.35 -0.99
CA VAL A 271 17.85 -6.69 -0.76
C VAL A 271 18.02 -5.36 -0.02
N GLU A 272 18.88 -5.33 1.01
CA GLU A 272 19.18 -4.10 1.76
C GLU A 272 19.81 -3.03 0.84
N LYS A 273 20.78 -3.43 -0.01
CA LYS A 273 21.39 -2.52 -0.98
C LYS A 273 20.37 -1.97 -1.97
N ILE A 274 19.49 -2.83 -2.49
CA ILE A 274 18.39 -2.42 -3.38
C ILE A 274 17.51 -1.38 -2.69
N ALA A 275 17.06 -1.64 -1.46
CA ALA A 275 16.22 -0.71 -0.72
C ALA A 275 16.90 0.65 -0.52
N LYS A 276 18.17 0.67 -0.09
CA LYS A 276 18.95 1.91 0.04
C LYS A 276 19.04 2.68 -1.27
N THR A 277 19.33 1.99 -2.38
CA THR A 277 19.39 2.64 -3.70
C THR A 277 18.04 3.21 -4.12
N VAL A 278 16.94 2.46 -3.97
CA VAL A 278 15.59 2.96 -4.31
C VAL A 278 15.28 4.24 -3.53
N LEU A 279 15.45 4.23 -2.21
CA LEU A 279 15.05 5.36 -1.36
C LEU A 279 15.95 6.58 -1.58
N ASN A 280 17.26 6.37 -1.80
CA ASN A 280 18.17 7.49 -2.07
C ASN A 280 17.96 8.09 -3.46
N SER A 281 17.75 7.26 -4.50
CA SER A 281 17.54 7.75 -5.86
C SER A 281 16.21 8.49 -6.03
N LEU A 282 15.21 8.18 -5.20
CA LEU A 282 13.94 8.91 -5.16
C LEU A 282 14.00 10.18 -4.28
N ASP A 283 15.08 10.39 -3.52
CA ASP A 283 15.10 11.31 -2.38
C ASP A 283 13.88 11.13 -1.45
N ALA A 284 13.54 9.86 -1.21
CA ALA A 284 12.32 9.48 -0.52
C ALA A 284 12.28 10.00 0.92
N VAL A 285 11.11 10.47 1.36
CA VAL A 285 10.82 10.74 2.78
C VAL A 285 9.54 10.01 3.17
N GLY A 286 9.65 9.07 4.11
CA GLY A 286 8.55 8.21 4.53
C GLY A 286 8.93 6.73 4.48
N VAL A 287 7.92 5.88 4.28
CA VAL A 287 8.04 4.41 4.27
C VAL A 287 7.64 3.90 2.90
N PHE A 288 8.40 2.93 2.40
CA PHE A 288 8.23 2.33 1.09
C PHE A 288 8.22 0.80 1.23
N GLY A 289 7.25 0.15 0.59
CA GLY A 289 7.25 -1.30 0.39
C GLY A 289 7.93 -1.65 -0.92
N ILE A 290 8.85 -2.62 -0.90
CA ILE A 290 9.56 -3.07 -2.09
C ILE A 290 9.31 -4.57 -2.23
N GLU A 291 8.59 -4.96 -3.27
CA GLU A 291 8.31 -6.35 -3.64
C GLU A 291 9.37 -6.88 -4.59
N LEU A 292 9.79 -8.12 -4.39
CA LEU A 292 10.97 -8.71 -5.01
C LEU A 292 10.70 -10.16 -5.40
N PHE A 293 11.28 -10.58 -6.51
CA PHE A 293 11.37 -11.98 -6.90
C PHE A 293 12.77 -12.50 -6.59
N LEU A 294 12.85 -13.63 -5.89
CA LEU A 294 14.08 -14.40 -5.69
C LEU A 294 14.06 -15.62 -6.60
N THR A 295 14.98 -15.69 -7.57
CA THR A 295 15.07 -16.82 -8.51
C THR A 295 15.79 -18.02 -7.89
N ALA A 296 15.76 -19.17 -8.58
CA ALA A 296 16.48 -20.38 -8.15
C ALA A 296 18.00 -20.19 -8.05
N ASP A 297 18.56 -19.25 -8.83
CA ASP A 297 20.00 -18.92 -8.87
C ASP A 297 20.38 -17.77 -7.93
N ASP A 298 19.56 -17.48 -6.92
CA ASP A 298 19.75 -16.40 -5.94
C ASP A 298 19.89 -14.98 -6.55
N ASN A 299 19.28 -14.75 -7.71
CA ASN A 299 19.10 -13.42 -8.29
C ASN A 299 17.84 -12.76 -7.73
N ILE A 300 17.92 -11.44 -7.53
CA ILE A 300 16.83 -10.62 -7.02
C ILE A 300 16.39 -9.66 -8.13
N LEU A 301 15.08 -9.61 -8.40
CA LEU A 301 14.46 -8.64 -9.29
C LEU A 301 13.36 -7.89 -8.55
N ILE A 302 13.23 -6.58 -8.76
CA ILE A 302 12.17 -5.77 -8.16
C ILE A 302 10.88 -6.00 -8.95
N ASN A 303 9.84 -6.49 -8.27
CA ASN A 303 8.50 -6.58 -8.83
C ASN A 303 7.80 -5.22 -8.82
N GLU A 304 7.72 -4.56 -7.66
CA GLU A 304 7.02 -3.28 -7.51
C GLU A 304 7.54 -2.51 -6.28
N VAL A 305 7.44 -1.17 -6.33
CA VAL A 305 7.73 -0.27 -5.21
C VAL A 305 6.46 0.53 -4.89
N ALA A 306 5.98 0.40 -3.66
CA ALA A 306 4.84 1.13 -3.14
C ALA A 306 5.31 2.30 -2.24
N PRO A 307 5.01 3.57 -2.57
CA PRO A 307 5.45 4.77 -1.85
C PRO A 307 4.66 5.07 -0.57
N ARG A 308 4.34 4.02 0.18
CA ARG A 308 3.52 4.08 1.39
C ARG A 308 3.80 2.89 2.29
N THR A 309 3.19 2.91 3.48
CA THR A 309 3.06 1.70 4.29
C THR A 309 2.41 0.58 3.47
N HIS A 310 2.89 -0.64 3.66
CA HIS A 310 2.59 -1.77 2.80
C HIS A 310 1.98 -2.94 3.58
N ASN A 311 1.17 -3.76 2.90
CA ASN A 311 0.51 -4.90 3.54
C ASN A 311 1.51 -5.93 4.08
N SER A 312 2.60 -6.17 3.34
CA SER A 312 3.69 -7.04 3.79
C SER A 312 4.46 -6.51 5.00
N GLY A 313 4.19 -5.29 5.46
CA GLY A 313 4.76 -4.71 6.66
C GLY A 313 3.87 -4.76 7.90
N HIS A 314 2.62 -5.26 7.83
CA HIS A 314 1.71 -5.13 8.99
C HIS A 314 2.18 -5.94 10.21
N PHE A 315 2.92 -7.03 9.99
CA PHE A 315 3.60 -7.78 11.06
C PHE A 315 4.39 -6.88 12.02
N SER A 316 4.95 -5.76 11.52
CA SER A 316 5.77 -4.85 12.30
C SER A 316 5.01 -4.15 13.44
N ILE A 317 3.67 -4.14 13.41
CA ILE A 317 2.86 -3.61 14.52
C ILE A 317 3.17 -4.37 15.81
N ASP A 318 3.17 -5.69 15.72
CA ASP A 318 3.30 -6.57 16.89
C ASP A 318 4.73 -7.11 17.04
N ALA A 319 5.38 -7.43 15.92
CA ALA A 319 6.64 -8.16 15.91
C ALA A 319 7.91 -7.30 15.86
N CYS A 320 7.82 -5.98 15.57
CA CYS A 320 8.98 -5.08 15.57
C CYS A 320 8.95 -4.07 16.71
N GLU A 321 10.11 -3.57 17.12
CA GLU A 321 10.25 -2.44 18.08
C GLU A 321 9.44 -1.22 17.65
N THR A 322 9.54 -0.86 16.36
CA THR A 322 8.76 0.22 15.76
C THR A 322 7.94 -0.30 14.59
N SER A 323 6.62 -0.04 14.60
CA SER A 323 5.76 -0.40 13.47
C SER A 323 6.05 0.48 12.25
N GLN A 324 5.82 -0.03 11.04
CA GLN A 324 5.98 0.76 9.82
C GLN A 324 5.14 2.06 9.84
N PHE A 325 4.00 2.07 10.55
CA PHE A 325 3.12 3.23 10.64
C PHE A 325 3.72 4.30 11.54
N GLU A 326 4.24 3.91 12.70
CA GLU A 326 4.96 4.79 13.61
C GLU A 326 6.26 5.30 12.96
N GLN A 327 6.95 4.42 12.23
CA GLN A 327 8.15 4.75 11.47
C GLN A 327 7.86 5.76 10.35
N HIS A 328 6.76 5.58 9.62
CA HIS A 328 6.32 6.52 8.58
C HIS A 328 6.07 7.91 9.18
N LEU A 329 5.33 7.98 10.29
CA LEU A 329 5.04 9.23 10.98
C LEU A 329 6.32 9.91 11.49
N ARG A 330 7.27 9.15 12.06
CA ARG A 330 8.57 9.69 12.45
C ARG A 330 9.31 10.32 11.27
N ALA A 331 9.43 9.56 10.17
CA ALA A 331 10.12 9.99 8.97
C ALA A 331 9.52 11.27 8.39
N ILE A 332 8.19 11.31 8.17
CA ILE A 332 7.53 12.49 7.60
C ILE A 332 7.46 13.66 8.60
N CYS A 333 7.62 13.41 9.89
CA CYS A 333 7.63 14.47 10.89
C CYS A 333 9.01 15.06 11.15
N GLY A 334 10.09 14.41 10.71
CA GLY A 334 11.47 14.75 11.11
C GLY A 334 11.78 14.38 12.55
N LEU A 335 11.16 13.32 13.06
CA LEU A 335 11.51 12.73 14.36
C LEU A 335 12.60 11.67 14.16
N PRO A 336 13.42 11.37 15.18
CA PRO A 336 14.39 10.27 15.13
C PRO A 336 13.70 8.97 14.72
N LEU A 337 14.32 8.25 13.79
CA LEU A 337 13.83 6.96 13.33
C LEU A 337 13.90 5.92 14.47
N GLY A 338 12.93 5.01 14.51
CA GLY A 338 12.90 3.93 15.47
C GLY A 338 13.67 2.70 14.99
N SER A 339 14.01 1.82 15.92
CA SER A 339 14.58 0.51 15.63
C SER A 339 13.58 -0.39 14.90
N THR A 340 14.05 -1.11 13.88
CA THR A 340 13.28 -2.06 13.07
C THR A 340 13.43 -3.51 13.56
N ALA A 341 14.14 -3.72 14.67
CA ALA A 341 14.46 -5.04 15.21
C ALA A 341 13.19 -5.83 15.57
N LEU A 342 13.24 -7.15 15.37
CA LEU A 342 12.18 -8.04 15.82
C LEU A 342 12.21 -8.18 17.36
N LYS A 343 11.02 -8.27 17.95
CA LYS A 343 10.79 -8.56 19.37
C LYS A 343 10.73 -10.06 19.67
N SER A 344 10.60 -10.89 18.63
CA SER A 344 10.52 -12.34 18.69
C SER A 344 11.45 -12.97 17.65
N PRO A 345 11.84 -14.25 17.79
CA PRO A 345 12.63 -14.96 16.78
C PRO A 345 12.01 -14.95 15.37
N GLY A 346 10.68 -14.95 15.28
CA GLY A 346 9.95 -14.78 14.04
C GLY A 346 8.48 -14.41 14.27
N ALA A 347 7.76 -14.18 13.18
CA ALA A 347 6.33 -13.99 13.17
C ALA A 347 5.72 -14.48 11.84
N VAL A 348 4.43 -14.77 11.87
CA VAL A 348 3.64 -14.98 10.66
C VAL A 348 2.42 -14.07 10.67
N MET A 349 2.18 -13.39 9.57
CA MET A 349 1.00 -12.55 9.37
C MET A 349 0.12 -13.17 8.29
N VAL A 350 -1.16 -13.36 8.61
CA VAL A 350 -2.17 -13.88 7.69
C VAL A 350 -3.21 -12.79 7.45
N ASN A 351 -3.46 -12.45 6.18
CA ASN A 351 -4.55 -11.56 5.83
C ASN A 351 -5.89 -12.26 6.04
N LEU A 352 -6.85 -11.55 6.62
CA LEU A 352 -8.22 -12.02 6.78
C LEU A 352 -9.05 -11.42 5.64
N LEU A 353 -9.11 -12.14 4.52
CA LEU A 353 -9.79 -11.70 3.30
C LEU A 353 -11.26 -12.11 3.33
N GLY A 354 -12.13 -11.25 2.78
CA GLY A 354 -13.47 -11.66 2.39
C GLY A 354 -13.40 -12.75 1.31
N TYR A 355 -14.24 -13.77 1.43
CA TYR A 355 -14.30 -14.92 0.52
C TYR A 355 -15.71 -15.16 -0.03
N GLU A 356 -16.68 -14.35 0.41
CA GLU A 356 -18.09 -14.43 0.03
C GLU A 356 -18.66 -13.02 -0.13
N ASN A 357 -19.81 -12.89 -0.80
CA ASN A 357 -20.53 -11.62 -0.86
C ASN A 357 -21.57 -11.58 0.27
N GLY A 358 -21.47 -10.59 1.15
CA GLY A 358 -22.41 -10.45 2.27
C GLY A 358 -21.93 -9.43 3.31
N ASN A 359 -22.71 -9.26 4.37
CA ASN A 359 -22.33 -8.43 5.52
C ASN A 359 -22.10 -9.33 6.74
N SER A 360 -20.88 -9.35 7.27
CA SER A 360 -20.51 -10.13 8.44
C SER A 360 -19.28 -9.54 9.12
N ASP A 361 -19.33 -9.47 10.46
CA ASP A 361 -18.19 -9.10 11.30
C ASP A 361 -17.30 -10.31 11.65
N TYR A 362 -17.67 -11.51 11.19
CA TYR A 362 -16.96 -12.77 11.40
C TYR A 362 -16.58 -13.05 12.87
N GLN A 363 -17.36 -12.54 13.82
CA GLN A 363 -17.01 -12.50 15.24
C GLN A 363 -16.59 -13.86 15.80
N GLN A 364 -17.31 -14.94 15.48
CA GLN A 364 -16.95 -16.29 15.94
C GLN A 364 -15.57 -16.74 15.45
N LYS A 365 -15.22 -16.48 14.18
CA LYS A 365 -13.90 -16.80 13.63
C LYS A 365 -12.81 -15.91 14.27
N ARG A 366 -13.10 -14.62 14.49
CA ARG A 366 -12.17 -13.70 15.17
C ARG A 366 -11.87 -14.18 16.59
N ASN A 367 -12.89 -14.57 17.36
CA ASN A 367 -12.73 -15.10 18.71
C ASN A 367 -11.88 -16.39 18.73
N LEU A 368 -12.04 -17.28 17.74
CA LEU A 368 -11.23 -18.51 17.64
C LEU A 368 -9.76 -18.19 17.29
N ILE A 369 -9.51 -17.22 16.43
CA ILE A 369 -8.15 -16.76 16.10
C ILE A 369 -7.47 -16.13 17.32
N GLU A 370 -8.20 -15.33 18.10
CA GLU A 370 -7.69 -14.70 19.32
C GLU A 370 -7.32 -15.73 20.42
N GLN A 371 -7.81 -16.97 20.33
CA GLN A 371 -7.42 -18.06 21.24
C GLN A 371 -6.09 -18.72 20.86
N ILE A 372 -5.54 -18.43 19.68
CA ILE A 372 -4.21 -18.92 19.29
C ILE A 372 -3.16 -18.18 20.13
N ALA A 373 -2.22 -18.93 20.72
CA ALA A 373 -1.16 -18.35 21.53
C ALA A 373 -0.35 -17.31 20.72
N ASN A 374 -0.05 -16.18 21.34
CA ASN A 374 0.67 -15.05 20.74
C ASN A 374 0.02 -14.45 19.47
N ALA A 375 -1.29 -14.63 19.28
CA ALA A 375 -2.03 -14.01 18.19
C ALA A 375 -2.43 -12.58 18.51
N HIS A 376 -2.20 -11.69 17.55
CA HIS A 376 -2.55 -10.28 17.58
C HIS A 376 -3.46 -9.97 16.39
N LEU A 377 -4.76 -9.93 16.65
CA LEU A 377 -5.77 -9.69 15.62
C LEU A 377 -6.04 -8.19 15.44
N HIS A 378 -5.95 -7.73 14.19
CA HIS A 378 -6.25 -6.36 13.77
C HIS A 378 -7.44 -6.35 12.83
N TRP A 379 -8.58 -5.86 13.32
CA TRP A 379 -9.82 -5.81 12.56
C TRP A 379 -10.12 -4.39 12.08
N TYR A 380 -10.34 -4.21 10.77
CA TYR A 380 -10.50 -2.87 10.18
C TYR A 380 -11.94 -2.32 10.26
N GLY A 381 -12.87 -3.03 10.89
CA GLY A 381 -14.27 -2.60 11.04
C GLY A 381 -15.08 -2.61 9.74
N LYS A 382 -14.60 -3.30 8.70
CA LYS A 382 -15.31 -3.44 7.41
C LYS A 382 -16.34 -4.57 7.51
N ILE A 383 -17.62 -4.23 7.51
CA ILE A 383 -18.70 -5.22 7.61
C ILE A 383 -19.06 -5.88 6.28
N GLU A 384 -18.83 -5.20 5.16
CA GLU A 384 -19.11 -5.74 3.83
C GLU A 384 -17.96 -6.65 3.38
N SER A 385 -18.26 -7.93 3.23
CA SER A 385 -17.40 -8.96 2.66
C SER A 385 -17.61 -9.08 1.16
N ARG A 386 -16.50 -9.18 0.43
CA ARG A 386 -16.45 -9.56 -0.99
C ARG A 386 -15.14 -10.31 -1.22
N PRO A 387 -15.08 -11.25 -2.17
CA PRO A 387 -13.85 -11.97 -2.51
C PRO A 387 -12.65 -11.03 -2.68
N GLY A 388 -11.58 -11.30 -1.92
CA GLY A 388 -10.31 -10.55 -1.95
C GLY A 388 -10.29 -9.25 -1.13
N ARG A 389 -11.41 -8.79 -0.55
CA ARG A 389 -11.39 -7.58 0.28
C ARG A 389 -10.65 -7.85 1.59
N LYS A 390 -9.63 -7.04 1.89
CA LYS A 390 -8.90 -7.07 3.17
C LYS A 390 -9.80 -6.54 4.30
N LEU A 391 -10.28 -7.44 5.16
CA LEU A 391 -11.16 -7.13 6.29
C LEU A 391 -10.38 -6.96 7.61
N GLY A 392 -9.28 -7.68 7.74
CA GLY A 392 -8.33 -7.58 8.85
C GLY A 392 -7.03 -8.31 8.55
N HIS A 393 -6.17 -8.43 9.55
CA HIS A 393 -5.06 -9.37 9.55
C HIS A 393 -4.84 -9.90 10.98
N VAL A 394 -4.11 -10.99 11.10
CA VAL A 394 -3.57 -11.46 12.38
C VAL A 394 -2.07 -11.66 12.24
N THR A 395 -1.33 -11.23 13.26
CA THR A 395 0.10 -11.54 13.42
C THR A 395 0.26 -12.53 14.57
N ILE A 396 1.00 -13.62 14.36
CA ILE A 396 1.32 -14.60 15.40
C ILE A 396 2.83 -14.55 15.63
N LEU A 397 3.24 -14.23 16.85
CA LEU A 397 4.66 -14.23 17.24
C LEU A 397 5.12 -15.67 17.50
N LEU A 398 6.27 -16.02 16.92
CA LEU A 398 6.85 -17.36 16.99
C LEU A 398 8.00 -17.38 18.00
N ASP A 399 8.19 -18.54 18.65
CA ASP A 399 9.28 -18.80 19.60
C ASP A 399 10.58 -19.25 18.92
N ASN A 400 10.53 -19.51 17.61
CA ASN A 400 11.65 -19.86 16.75
C ASN A 400 11.44 -19.30 15.33
N ASN A 401 12.47 -19.34 14.50
CA ASN A 401 12.43 -18.84 13.11
C ASN A 401 12.27 -19.94 12.06
N SER A 402 11.80 -21.13 12.44
CA SER A 402 11.57 -22.24 11.50
C SER A 402 10.45 -21.91 10.54
N ARG A 403 10.77 -21.94 9.24
CA ARG A 403 9.79 -21.70 8.17
C ARG A 403 8.65 -22.72 8.21
N ASP A 404 8.93 -23.99 8.47
CA ASP A 404 7.90 -25.04 8.53
C ASP A 404 6.94 -24.82 9.71
N HIS A 405 7.48 -24.37 10.85
CA HIS A 405 6.64 -23.98 11.98
C HIS A 405 5.75 -22.79 11.63
N ALA A 406 6.31 -21.75 10.99
CA ALA A 406 5.54 -20.58 10.55
C ALA A 406 4.41 -20.97 9.57
N LEU A 407 4.66 -21.90 8.65
CA LEU A 407 3.65 -22.40 7.71
C LEU A 407 2.55 -23.19 8.42
N ASN A 408 2.88 -24.02 9.40
CA ASN A 408 1.89 -24.75 10.19
C ASN A 408 0.97 -23.80 10.96
N VAL A 409 1.53 -22.74 11.56
CA VAL A 409 0.75 -21.70 12.25
C VAL A 409 -0.14 -20.93 11.28
N ALA A 410 0.39 -20.55 10.10
CA ALA A 410 -0.42 -19.91 9.07
C ALA A 410 -1.59 -20.79 8.65
N HIS A 411 -1.35 -22.08 8.44
CA HIS A 411 -2.37 -23.05 8.05
C HIS A 411 -3.47 -23.19 9.11
N GLN A 412 -3.10 -23.19 10.40
CA GLN A 412 -4.08 -23.21 11.50
C GLN A 412 -5.02 -22.00 11.45
N VAL A 413 -4.49 -20.80 11.21
CA VAL A 413 -5.33 -19.59 11.04
C VAL A 413 -6.22 -19.72 9.82
N GLU A 414 -5.68 -20.21 8.71
CA GLU A 414 -6.42 -20.37 7.47
C GLU A 414 -7.56 -21.37 7.58
N GLN A 415 -7.38 -22.48 8.31
CA GLN A 415 -8.45 -23.45 8.58
C GLN A 415 -9.60 -22.86 9.39
N ILE A 416 -9.32 -21.89 10.28
CA ILE A 416 -10.37 -21.17 11.01
C ILE A 416 -11.05 -20.15 10.10
N TRP A 417 -10.27 -19.38 9.33
CA TRP A 417 -10.78 -18.24 8.59
C TRP A 417 -11.47 -18.63 7.28
N TYR A 418 -10.83 -19.44 6.46
CA TYR A 418 -11.32 -19.80 5.13
C TYR A 418 -12.16 -21.08 5.21
N PRO A 419 -13.28 -21.16 4.46
CA PRO A 419 -14.00 -22.41 4.34
C PRO A 419 -13.08 -23.48 3.73
N ASN A 420 -13.27 -24.74 4.12
CA ASN A 420 -12.54 -25.87 3.52
C ASN A 420 -12.67 -25.78 1.99
N GLN A 421 -11.55 -25.58 1.31
CA GLN A 421 -11.48 -25.72 -0.14
C GLN A 421 -11.57 -27.22 -0.43
N ASN A 422 -12.78 -27.71 -0.67
CA ASN A 422 -13.00 -29.06 -1.19
C ASN A 422 -12.53 -29.16 -2.65
#